data_AF-A0A3B8XEM3-F1
#
_entry.id   AF-A0A3B8XEM3-F1
#
_cell.length_a   1.000
_cell.length_b   1.000
_cell.length_c   1.000
_cell.angle_alpha   90.00
_cell.angle_beta   90.00
_cell.angle_gamma   90.00
#
_symmetry.space_group_name_H-M   'P 1'
#
loop_
_entity.id
_entity.type
_entity.pdbx_description
1 polymer ?
#
loop_
_entity_poly.entity_id
_entity_poly.type
_entity_poly.pdbx_seq_one_letter_code
_entity_poly.pdbx_strand_id
1 'polypeptide(L)'
;AERRGWACAYKDLTGRECKSWWCRRHIQFIERTPFCPRHASVIRALAPTANTIFEIKNRPAVDDRALPLAALVAEDVDKDVTELVRRRYQNRKDVNLARDRTVRQTWSGRNEVAWERSWSALKSQGYLVRIAVRVTTAEPDMVQLLIGNTVVFKEVPNWISRRREGEPPDHADRARFGKKLFAAILEHVDEPQAMPPPTKTPSTNHDLGTPPPPEINRALIEGMILRLASITTRVTGYEVAEQLALPFVAIEPVLQTLTAANFLDALGLASEQGPWLGRPLPERMAYALTKQGRVRSEEISRAGTRYSGPAPVSLHEYRLALADAAKPGTLDITKVTSALAGIELAPGVTEAVRAAVNSRSSIFIYGAPGNGKTTLARRIPRLLGNPIVVPMALDVGGGEVMTVFDGAIHRLEANQPADRRWRRVARPLVQVGGEFQIEMFDATWEEGSRTYGAPLQVKANGGVLLIDDLGRQRVSPKQILDRLLVPLEQEIDYMNLSASGRKVEVPFWAQLALSTNLKPAELLDEAYLRRLAYKVLMPDPTWEMWTRIFERERERLTIPPDPTAIDMIRQLYGGRPLRGNHPRDLLERLVDVSSARGVQPQLSPELVEAAWHTLFVAN
;
A
#
# COMPACT_ATOMS: atom_id res chain seq x y z
N ALA A 1 29.61 29.03 -49.48
CA ALA A 1 30.18 28.83 -48.13
C ALA A 1 29.47 27.64 -47.48
N GLU A 2 30.11 26.47 -47.51
CA GLU A 2 29.58 25.22 -46.94
C GLU A 2 29.16 25.41 -45.48
N ARG A 3 27.89 25.10 -45.15
CA ARG A 3 27.43 25.01 -43.75
C ARG A 3 28.04 23.78 -43.09
N ARG A 4 29.34 23.81 -42.78
CA ARG A 4 30.04 22.78 -41.99
C ARG A 4 29.53 22.82 -40.54
N GLY A 5 28.45 22.09 -40.29
CA GLY A 5 27.90 21.85 -38.96
C GLY A 5 27.56 20.38 -38.77
N TRP A 6 27.19 20.01 -37.55
CA TRP A 6 26.84 18.65 -37.17
C TRP A 6 25.42 18.63 -36.60
N ALA A 7 24.68 17.56 -36.90
CA ALA A 7 23.44 17.23 -36.19
C ALA A 7 23.75 16.74 -34.78
N CYS A 8 22.84 16.99 -33.84
CA CYS A 8 22.87 16.32 -32.55
C CYS A 8 22.49 14.84 -32.71
N ALA A 9 23.36 13.93 -32.27
CA ALA A 9 23.14 12.48 -32.36
C ALA A 9 22.28 11.91 -31.21
N TYR A 10 21.62 12.76 -30.41
CA TYR A 10 20.81 12.30 -29.28
C TYR A 10 19.51 11.63 -29.74
N LYS A 11 19.25 10.44 -29.21
CA LYS A 11 18.04 9.65 -29.44
C LYS A 11 17.48 9.17 -28.10
N ASP A 12 16.19 9.41 -27.87
CA ASP A 12 15.48 8.93 -26.68
C ASP A 12 14.99 7.47 -26.84
N LEU A 13 14.32 6.96 -25.80
CA LEU A 13 13.81 5.58 -25.75
C LEU A 13 12.74 5.27 -26.78
N THR A 14 12.00 6.27 -27.24
CA THR A 14 10.97 6.10 -28.29
C THR A 14 11.57 6.10 -29.69
N GLY A 15 12.89 6.31 -29.78
CA GLY A 15 13.61 6.43 -31.04
C GLY A 15 13.50 7.81 -31.67
N ARG A 16 12.99 8.82 -30.94
CA ARG A 16 12.92 10.19 -31.44
C ARG A 16 14.30 10.84 -31.38
N GLU A 17 14.66 11.56 -32.43
CA GLU A 17 15.97 12.17 -32.61
C GLU A 17 15.94 13.69 -32.42
N CYS A 18 17.01 14.24 -31.87
CA CYS A 18 17.17 15.69 -31.75
C CYS A 18 17.46 16.33 -33.11
N LYS A 19 16.53 17.16 -33.61
CA LYS A 19 16.64 17.83 -34.91
C LYS A 19 17.54 19.08 -34.93
N SER A 20 18.32 19.33 -33.88
CA SER A 20 19.13 20.56 -33.79
C SER A 20 20.45 20.44 -34.57
N TRP A 21 20.87 21.54 -35.21
CA TRP A 21 22.08 21.63 -36.01
C TRP A 21 23.01 22.72 -35.49
N TRP A 22 24.30 22.40 -35.31
CA TRP A 22 25.25 23.30 -34.66
C TRP A 22 26.55 23.43 -35.45
N CYS A 23 27.15 24.63 -35.45
CA CYS A 23 28.46 24.84 -36.05
C CYS A 23 29.58 24.22 -35.19
N ARG A 24 30.78 24.09 -35.76
CA ARG A 24 31.96 23.51 -35.08
C ARG A 24 32.24 24.10 -33.70
N ARG A 25 31.95 25.40 -33.52
CA ARG A 25 32.25 26.12 -32.27
C ARG A 25 31.30 25.79 -31.12
N HIS A 26 30.09 25.30 -31.42
CA HIS A 26 29.04 25.14 -30.41
C HIS A 26 28.53 23.70 -30.25
N ILE A 27 28.82 22.81 -31.21
CA ILE A 27 28.59 21.37 -31.04
C ILE A 27 29.61 20.81 -30.03
N GLN A 28 29.20 19.85 -29.20
CA GLN A 28 30.06 19.19 -28.22
C GLN A 28 30.25 17.73 -28.60
N PHE A 29 31.49 17.24 -28.63
CA PHE A 29 31.78 15.84 -28.91
C PHE A 29 32.02 15.06 -27.61
N ILE A 30 31.33 13.92 -27.46
CA ILE A 30 31.54 12.95 -26.38
C ILE A 30 31.79 11.61 -27.05
N GLU A 31 32.92 10.97 -26.76
CA GLU A 31 33.33 9.71 -27.42
C GLU A 31 33.22 9.79 -28.95
N ARG A 32 33.68 10.92 -29.53
CA ARG A 32 33.64 11.23 -30.98
C ARG A 32 32.23 11.39 -31.58
N THR A 33 31.18 11.34 -30.76
CA THR A 33 29.78 11.54 -31.18
C THR A 33 29.34 13.00 -30.94
N PRO A 34 28.76 13.70 -31.95
CA PRO A 34 28.33 15.09 -31.80
C PRO A 34 26.99 15.24 -31.08
N PHE A 35 26.94 16.10 -30.06
CA PHE A 35 25.73 16.45 -29.32
C PHE A 35 25.56 17.97 -29.23
N CYS A 36 24.32 18.46 -29.23
CA CYS A 36 24.04 19.85 -28.88
C CYS A 36 24.42 20.12 -27.41
N PRO A 37 24.67 21.37 -27.01
CA PRO A 37 25.04 21.69 -25.63
C PRO A 37 24.12 21.09 -24.56
N ARG A 38 22.80 21.08 -24.82
CA ARG A 38 21.81 20.46 -23.93
C ARG A 38 22.01 18.95 -23.79
N HIS A 39 22.01 18.23 -24.91
CA HIS A 39 22.10 16.76 -24.88
C HIS A 39 23.49 16.27 -24.51
N ALA A 40 24.54 17.05 -24.77
CA ALA A 40 25.86 16.78 -24.24
C ALA A 40 25.88 16.82 -22.70
N SER A 41 25.16 17.77 -22.09
CA SER A 41 24.97 17.80 -20.63
C SER A 41 24.23 16.56 -20.11
N VAL A 42 23.21 16.08 -20.84
CA VAL A 42 22.49 14.85 -20.50
C VAL A 42 23.43 13.65 -20.55
N ILE A 43 24.19 13.47 -21.64
CA ILE A 43 25.11 12.34 -21.80
C ILE A 43 26.21 12.36 -20.73
N ARG A 44 26.77 13.53 -20.40
CA ARG A 44 27.75 13.65 -19.31
C ARG A 44 27.17 13.30 -17.95
N ALA A 45 25.91 13.63 -17.70
CA ALA A 45 25.24 13.29 -16.44
C ALA A 45 24.95 11.79 -16.32
N LEU A 46 24.73 11.10 -17.45
CA LEU A 46 24.45 9.65 -17.49
C LEU A 46 25.71 8.78 -17.50
N ALA A 47 26.81 9.24 -18.10
CA ALA A 47 28.02 8.44 -18.30
C ALA A 47 28.58 7.77 -17.01
N PRO A 48 28.59 8.43 -15.82
CA PRO A 48 29.15 7.81 -14.61
C PRO A 48 28.24 6.78 -13.93
N THR A 49 26.98 6.61 -14.35
CA THR A 49 26.05 5.61 -13.79
C THR A 49 25.98 4.31 -14.60
N ALA A 50 26.57 4.30 -15.81
CA ALA A 50 26.61 3.12 -16.67
C ALA A 50 27.24 1.91 -15.98
N ASN A 51 26.63 0.73 -16.10
CA ASN A 51 27.05 -0.53 -15.46
C ASN A 51 27.12 -0.51 -13.91
N THR A 52 26.33 0.35 -13.25
CA THR A 52 26.18 0.35 -11.79
C THR A 52 24.75 -0.01 -11.38
N ILE A 53 24.49 -0.37 -10.12
CA ILE A 53 23.12 -0.61 -9.62
C ILE A 53 22.20 0.63 -9.72
N PHE A 54 22.77 1.81 -9.94
CA PHE A 54 22.07 3.09 -10.12
C PHE A 54 22.03 3.53 -11.60
N GLU A 55 22.34 2.62 -12.53
CA GLU A 55 22.27 2.87 -13.96
C GLU A 55 20.86 3.33 -14.35
N ILE A 56 20.81 4.52 -14.96
CA ILE A 56 19.58 5.03 -15.56
C ILE A 56 19.43 4.28 -16.89
N LYS A 57 18.74 3.14 -16.83
CA LYS A 57 18.50 2.24 -17.98
C LYS A 57 17.75 2.93 -19.13
N ASN A 58 17.06 4.01 -18.82
CA ASN A 58 16.10 4.69 -19.68
C ASN A 58 16.59 6.10 -20.02
N ARG A 59 17.01 6.34 -21.27
CA ARG A 59 17.39 7.69 -21.74
C ARG A 59 16.21 8.67 -21.65
N PRO A 60 16.38 9.87 -21.07
CA PRO A 60 15.32 10.88 -21.02
C PRO A 60 14.76 11.22 -22.39
N ALA A 61 13.49 11.66 -22.43
CA ALA A 61 12.85 12.15 -23.65
C ALA A 61 13.67 13.27 -24.30
N VAL A 62 13.64 13.38 -25.64
CA VAL A 62 14.40 14.40 -26.39
C VAL A 62 14.14 15.82 -25.88
N ASP A 63 12.92 16.08 -25.40
CA ASP A 63 12.47 17.39 -24.94
C ASP A 63 12.59 17.60 -23.42
N ASP A 64 13.05 16.60 -22.65
CA ASP A 64 13.28 16.73 -21.21
C ASP A 64 14.37 17.78 -20.94
N ARG A 65 13.99 18.84 -20.23
CA ARG A 65 14.85 19.94 -19.81
C ARG A 65 15.15 19.91 -18.30
N ALA A 66 14.46 19.06 -17.55
CA ALA A 66 14.59 18.94 -16.11
C ALA A 66 15.91 18.29 -15.71
N LEU A 67 16.34 17.21 -16.39
CA LEU A 67 17.64 16.57 -16.12
C LEU A 67 18.82 17.52 -16.31
N PRO A 68 19.00 18.17 -17.49
CA PRO A 68 20.14 19.05 -17.69
C PRO A 68 20.08 20.28 -16.77
N LEU A 69 18.89 20.75 -16.39
CA LEU A 69 18.75 21.82 -15.40
C LEU A 69 19.17 21.37 -13.99
N ALA A 70 18.76 20.18 -13.55
CA ALA A 70 19.17 19.61 -12.26
C ALA A 70 20.68 19.44 -12.19
N ALA A 71 21.30 18.93 -13.25
CA ALA A 71 22.75 18.77 -13.35
C ALA A 71 23.47 20.12 -13.26
N LEU A 72 22.98 21.13 -13.98
CA LEU A 72 23.57 22.47 -14.03
C LEU A 72 23.55 23.15 -12.65
N VAL A 73 22.37 23.21 -12.03
CA VAL A 73 22.17 23.89 -10.75
C VAL A 73 22.90 23.17 -9.62
N ALA A 74 22.88 21.84 -9.63
CA ALA A 74 23.60 21.07 -8.62
C ALA A 74 25.12 21.22 -8.74
N GLU A 75 25.65 21.35 -9.95
CA GLU A 75 27.08 21.62 -10.16
C GLU A 75 27.49 23.01 -9.64
N ASP A 76 26.64 24.03 -9.84
CA ASP A 76 26.91 25.40 -9.39
C ASP A 76 27.06 25.51 -7.86
N VAL A 77 26.39 24.64 -7.11
CA VAL A 77 26.42 24.64 -5.63
C VAL A 77 27.26 23.52 -5.03
N ASP A 78 27.77 22.57 -5.83
CA ASP A 78 28.43 21.35 -5.33
C ASP A 78 29.59 21.64 -4.39
N LYS A 79 30.46 22.60 -4.78
CA LYS A 79 31.65 22.96 -4.00
C LYS A 79 31.26 23.54 -2.64
N ASP A 80 30.33 24.50 -2.64
CA ASP A 80 29.95 25.24 -1.44
C ASP A 80 29.16 24.34 -0.47
N VAL A 81 28.25 23.52 -0.99
CA VAL A 81 27.47 22.56 -0.18
C VAL A 81 28.34 21.43 0.35
N THR A 82 29.26 20.89 -0.45
CA THR A 82 30.20 19.87 0.01
C THR A 82 31.08 20.39 1.13
N GLU A 83 31.57 21.63 1.02
CA GLU A 83 32.40 22.26 2.05
C GLU A 83 31.59 22.57 3.32
N LEU A 84 30.34 23.05 3.19
CA LEU A 84 29.44 23.28 4.32
C LEU A 84 29.23 21.98 5.13
N VAL A 85 28.86 20.89 4.44
CA VAL A 85 28.63 19.59 5.08
C VAL A 85 29.93 19.05 5.69
N ARG A 86 31.08 19.20 4.99
CA ARG A 86 32.38 18.79 5.52
C ARG A 86 32.72 19.55 6.80
N ARG A 87 32.70 20.88 6.79
CA ARG A 87 33.05 21.72 7.96
C ARG A 87 32.19 21.41 9.17
N ARG A 88 30.89 21.15 8.96
CA ARG A 88 29.95 20.86 10.04
C ARG A 88 30.21 19.53 10.73
N TYR A 89 30.65 18.51 9.99
CA TYR A 89 30.81 17.15 10.53
C TYR A 89 32.27 16.64 10.56
N GLN A 90 33.27 17.47 10.24
CA GLN A 90 34.69 17.08 10.18
C GLN A 90 35.25 16.47 11.48
N ASN A 91 34.71 16.85 12.65
CA ASN A 91 35.17 16.37 13.96
C ASN A 91 34.43 15.11 14.45
N ARG A 92 33.47 14.61 13.67
CA ARG A 92 32.61 13.47 14.01
C ARG A 92 33.09 12.21 13.29
N LYS A 93 33.89 11.38 13.96
CA LYS A 93 34.43 10.12 13.40
C LYS A 93 33.35 9.06 13.10
N ASP A 94 32.15 9.23 13.65
CA ASP A 94 30.97 8.40 13.44
C ASP A 94 30.14 8.79 12.21
N VAL A 95 30.58 9.78 11.43
CA VAL A 95 29.83 10.37 10.32
C VAL A 95 30.53 10.15 8.99
N ASN A 96 29.82 9.50 8.07
CA ASN A 96 30.22 9.30 6.69
C ASN A 96 29.59 10.37 5.81
N LEU A 97 30.43 11.12 5.10
CA LEU A 97 29.96 12.09 4.11
C LEU A 97 29.72 11.36 2.79
N ALA A 98 28.51 11.44 2.27
CA ALA A 98 28.16 10.95 0.95
C ALA A 98 27.71 12.11 0.07
N ARG A 99 28.10 12.06 -1.20
CA ARG A 99 27.58 12.96 -2.22
C ARG A 99 27.29 12.16 -3.46
N ASP A 100 26.16 12.45 -4.08
CA ASP A 100 25.85 11.88 -5.38
C ASP A 100 26.75 12.53 -6.43
N ARG A 101 27.53 11.70 -7.11
CA ARG A 101 28.41 12.15 -8.20
C ARG A 101 27.64 12.52 -9.47
N THR A 102 26.39 12.07 -9.58
CA THR A 102 25.51 12.26 -10.73
C THR A 102 24.07 12.51 -10.29
N VAL A 103 23.26 13.01 -11.21
CA VAL A 103 21.82 13.17 -11.01
C VAL A 103 21.14 11.80 -11.11
N ARG A 104 20.15 11.55 -10.25
CA ARG A 104 19.34 10.32 -10.21
C ARG A 104 17.90 10.60 -10.60
N GLN A 105 17.23 9.61 -11.18
CA GLN A 105 15.80 9.67 -11.41
C GLN A 105 15.05 9.42 -10.08
N THR A 106 14.08 10.27 -9.79
CA THR A 106 13.17 10.19 -8.65
C THR A 106 11.74 10.50 -9.11
N TRP A 107 10.80 10.52 -8.18
CA TRP A 107 9.39 10.78 -8.47
C TRP A 107 8.87 11.94 -7.61
N SER A 108 8.16 12.86 -8.26
CA SER A 108 7.34 13.88 -7.62
C SER A 108 5.88 13.39 -7.60
N GLY A 109 5.32 13.13 -6.43
CA GLY A 109 3.96 12.57 -6.33
C GLY A 109 3.86 11.13 -6.88
N ARG A 110 2.72 10.79 -7.52
CA ARG A 110 2.43 9.43 -7.99
C ARG A 110 2.98 9.09 -9.38
N ASN A 111 3.09 10.07 -10.29
CA ASN A 111 3.37 9.83 -11.71
C ASN A 111 4.34 10.84 -12.38
N GLU A 112 4.89 11.82 -11.66
CA GLU A 112 5.75 12.85 -12.28
C GLU A 112 7.23 12.47 -12.11
N VAL A 113 7.96 12.36 -13.21
CA VAL A 113 9.40 12.10 -13.17
C VAL A 113 10.11 13.36 -12.67
N ALA A 114 11.10 13.17 -11.80
CA ALA A 114 11.97 14.25 -11.34
C ALA A 114 13.42 13.79 -11.32
N TRP A 115 14.33 14.74 -11.36
CA TRP A 115 15.77 14.51 -11.42
C TRP A 115 16.43 15.18 -10.22
N GLU A 116 17.22 14.43 -9.44
CA GLU A 116 17.74 14.89 -8.15
C GLU A 116 19.24 14.57 -7.96
N ARG A 117 20.00 15.49 -7.36
CA ARG A 117 21.37 15.24 -6.85
C ARG A 117 21.44 15.66 -5.39
N SER A 118 22.06 14.83 -4.55
CA SER A 118 22.08 15.05 -3.10
C SER A 118 23.47 15.02 -2.46
N TRP A 119 23.63 15.81 -1.39
CA TRP A 119 24.78 15.85 -0.48
C TRP A 119 24.30 15.50 0.91
N SER A 120 25.07 14.67 1.59
CA SER A 120 24.61 14.03 2.81
C SER A 120 25.73 13.83 3.81
N ALA A 121 25.42 14.07 5.08
CA ALA A 121 26.18 13.49 6.19
C ALA A 121 25.36 12.36 6.79
N LEU A 122 25.92 11.16 6.87
CA LEU A 122 25.25 9.94 7.31
C LEU A 122 25.91 9.40 8.57
N LYS A 123 25.13 8.88 9.49
CA LYS A 123 25.58 8.01 10.58
C LYS A 123 25.02 6.59 10.34
N SER A 124 25.42 5.61 11.15
CA SER A 124 24.93 4.22 11.10
C SER A 124 23.41 4.07 11.12
N GLN A 125 22.69 5.09 11.60
CA GLN A 125 21.25 5.03 11.76
C GLN A 125 20.49 5.93 10.73
N GLY A 126 21.15 6.78 9.93
CA GLY A 126 20.45 7.61 8.93
C GLY A 126 21.20 8.88 8.48
N TYR A 127 20.48 9.77 7.77
CA TYR A 127 21.01 11.07 7.33
C TYR A 127 20.95 12.09 8.49
N LEU A 128 22.09 12.61 8.92
CA LEU A 128 22.16 13.79 9.82
C LEU A 128 21.75 15.06 9.09
N VAL A 129 22.10 15.14 7.81
CA VAL A 129 21.58 16.12 6.88
C VAL A 129 21.56 15.48 5.50
N ARG A 130 20.51 15.74 4.73
CA ARG A 130 20.43 15.42 3.31
C ARG A 130 19.95 16.68 2.59
N ILE A 131 20.83 17.29 1.83
CA ILE A 131 20.55 18.45 0.99
C ILE A 131 20.39 17.93 -0.43
N ALA A 132 19.25 18.17 -1.07
CA ALA A 132 18.98 17.67 -2.40
C ALA A 132 18.43 18.77 -3.30
N VAL A 133 19.01 18.91 -4.49
CA VAL A 133 18.47 19.75 -5.57
C VAL A 133 17.69 18.85 -6.49
N ARG A 134 16.38 19.08 -6.59
CA ARG A 134 15.43 18.32 -7.41
C ARG A 134 14.80 19.22 -8.47
N VAL A 135 14.68 18.74 -9.69
CA VAL A 135 13.94 19.42 -10.77
C VAL A 135 12.85 18.48 -11.27
N THR A 136 11.60 18.93 -11.28
CA THR A 136 10.47 18.15 -11.79
C THR A 136 10.27 18.41 -13.28
N THR A 137 9.69 17.46 -14.00
CA THR A 137 9.37 17.60 -15.44
C THR A 137 8.09 18.41 -15.71
N ALA A 138 7.60 19.19 -14.72
CA ALA A 138 6.49 20.12 -14.92
C ALA A 138 6.92 21.28 -15.85
N GLU A 139 6.00 21.83 -16.63
CA GLU A 139 6.25 23.05 -17.42
C GLU A 139 5.70 24.29 -16.68
N PRO A 140 6.53 25.29 -16.33
CA PRO A 140 7.99 25.38 -16.52
C PRO A 140 8.81 24.52 -15.54
N ASP A 141 10.00 24.10 -15.99
CA ASP A 141 10.93 23.33 -15.16
C ASP A 141 11.26 24.10 -13.87
N MET A 142 10.98 23.49 -12.73
CA MET A 142 11.05 24.15 -11.44
C MET A 142 12.10 23.49 -10.56
N VAL A 143 13.00 24.30 -10.01
CA VAL A 143 14.04 23.83 -9.11
C VAL A 143 13.49 23.84 -7.69
N GLN A 144 13.68 22.73 -7.00
CA GLN A 144 13.31 22.52 -5.61
C GLN A 144 14.57 22.18 -4.81
N LEU A 145 14.74 22.84 -3.67
CA LEU A 145 15.72 22.46 -2.66
C LEU A 145 15.00 21.68 -1.57
N LEU A 146 15.53 20.50 -1.27
CA LEU A 146 15.05 19.66 -0.19
C LEU A 146 16.12 19.57 0.90
N ILE A 147 15.71 19.77 2.14
CA ILE A 147 16.49 19.39 3.32
C ILE A 147 15.71 18.29 4.03
N GLY A 148 16.28 17.09 4.06
CA GLY A 148 15.54 15.86 4.38
C GLY A 148 14.47 15.60 3.32
N ASN A 149 13.19 15.63 3.74
CA ASN A 149 12.02 15.45 2.85
C ASN A 149 11.21 16.74 2.67
N THR A 150 11.66 17.86 3.26
CA THR A 150 10.95 19.15 3.21
C THR A 150 11.48 20.00 2.07
N VAL A 151 10.58 20.51 1.23
CA VAL A 151 10.94 21.50 0.21
C VAL A 151 11.06 22.86 0.88
N VAL A 152 12.29 23.37 0.99
CA VAL A 152 12.60 24.65 1.66
C VAL A 152 12.79 25.81 0.69
N PHE A 153 12.99 25.49 -0.60
CA PHE A 153 13.06 26.47 -1.67
C PHE A 153 12.45 25.87 -2.93
N LYS A 154 11.68 26.65 -3.67
CA LYS A 154 10.97 26.22 -4.88
C LYS A 154 10.77 27.41 -5.81
N GLU A 155 11.47 27.42 -6.94
CA GLU A 155 11.44 28.56 -7.87
C GLU A 155 11.78 28.13 -9.31
N VAL A 156 11.24 28.87 -10.27
CA VAL A 156 11.62 28.77 -11.68
C VAL A 156 12.81 29.72 -11.90
N PRO A 157 13.97 29.25 -12.37
CA PRO A 157 15.10 30.11 -12.61
C PRO A 157 14.80 31.27 -13.56
N ASN A 158 15.26 32.48 -13.22
CA ASN A 158 14.95 33.70 -13.96
C ASN A 158 15.28 33.62 -15.46
N TRP A 159 16.39 32.96 -15.85
CA TRP A 159 16.75 32.80 -17.27
C TRP A 159 15.79 31.87 -18.05
N ILE A 160 14.97 31.08 -17.36
CA ILE A 160 13.89 30.29 -17.95
C ILE A 160 12.66 31.17 -18.13
N SER A 161 12.25 31.90 -17.09
CA SER A 161 11.11 32.83 -17.15
C SER A 161 11.31 33.91 -18.22
N ARG A 162 12.45 34.61 -18.20
CA ARG A 162 12.82 35.63 -19.19
C ARG A 162 12.80 35.11 -20.63
N ARG A 163 13.35 33.91 -20.85
CA ARG A 163 13.35 33.28 -22.19
C ARG A 163 11.93 33.01 -22.68
N ARG A 164 11.01 32.63 -21.80
CA ARG A 164 9.60 32.41 -22.16
C ARG A 164 8.87 33.71 -22.45
N GLU A 165 9.25 34.78 -21.76
CA GLU A 165 8.68 36.13 -21.89
C GLU A 165 9.32 36.94 -23.05
N GLY A 166 10.35 36.39 -23.71
CA GLY A 166 11.05 37.06 -24.82
C GLY A 166 12.03 38.14 -24.40
N GLU A 167 12.37 38.20 -23.11
CA GLU A 167 13.33 39.16 -22.57
C GLU A 167 14.78 38.81 -22.92
N PRO A 168 15.69 39.82 -23.03
CA PRO A 168 17.10 39.57 -23.30
C PRO A 168 17.75 38.74 -22.18
N PRO A 169 18.74 37.88 -22.50
CA PRO A 169 19.40 37.05 -21.51
C PRO A 169 20.24 37.91 -20.56
N ASP A 170 20.02 37.76 -19.26
CA ASP A 170 20.91 38.34 -18.24
C ASP A 170 21.92 37.28 -17.77
N HIS A 171 23.20 37.51 -18.08
CA HIS A 171 24.28 36.60 -17.72
C HIS A 171 24.48 36.45 -16.21
N ALA A 172 23.97 37.37 -15.39
CA ALA A 172 24.04 37.31 -13.93
C ALA A 172 22.89 36.52 -13.28
N ASP A 173 21.83 36.14 -14.03
CA ASP A 173 20.69 35.40 -13.49
C ASP A 173 21.12 34.07 -12.86
N ARG A 174 22.03 33.35 -13.50
CA ARG A 174 22.55 32.06 -13.00
C ARG A 174 23.27 32.22 -11.66
N ALA A 175 24.15 33.21 -11.55
CA ALA A 175 24.89 33.47 -10.33
C ALA A 175 23.97 33.95 -9.18
N ARG A 176 22.98 34.79 -9.47
CA ARG A 176 21.99 35.23 -8.48
C ARG A 176 21.13 34.08 -7.98
N PHE A 177 20.70 33.20 -8.88
CA PHE A 177 19.93 32.02 -8.52
C PHE A 177 20.73 31.05 -7.64
N GLY A 178 21.99 30.76 -8.01
CA GLY A 178 22.88 29.94 -7.20
C GLY A 178 23.11 30.52 -5.79
N LYS A 179 23.31 31.85 -5.69
CA LYS A 179 23.42 32.54 -4.39
C LYS A 179 22.14 32.43 -3.56
N LYS A 180 20.96 32.62 -4.17
CA LYS A 180 19.66 32.51 -3.50
C LYS A 180 19.42 31.08 -3.00
N LEU A 181 19.75 30.09 -3.83
CA LEU A 181 19.66 28.68 -3.48
C LEU A 181 20.59 28.33 -2.32
N PHE A 182 21.85 28.79 -2.34
CA PHE A 182 22.80 28.53 -1.27
C PHE A 182 22.46 29.28 0.03
N ALA A 183 21.93 30.50 -0.06
CA ALA A 183 21.42 31.23 1.10
C ALA A 183 20.27 30.48 1.79
N ALA A 184 19.33 29.92 1.01
CA ALA A 184 18.26 29.08 1.54
C ALA A 184 18.80 27.80 2.22
N ILE A 185 19.91 27.23 1.72
CA ILE A 185 20.59 26.11 2.39
C ILE A 185 21.11 26.54 3.76
N LEU A 186 21.80 27.68 3.85
CA LEU A 186 22.38 28.15 5.12
C LEU A 186 21.30 28.44 6.16
N GLU A 187 20.25 29.16 5.79
CA GLU A 187 19.11 29.51 6.66
C GLU A 187 18.51 28.27 7.34
N HIS A 188 18.28 27.21 6.56
CA HIS A 188 17.59 26.01 7.02
C HIS A 188 18.51 24.93 7.61
N VAL A 189 19.84 25.07 7.46
CA VAL A 189 20.83 24.18 8.08
C VAL A 189 21.30 24.74 9.44
N ASP A 190 21.19 26.05 9.68
CA ASP A 190 21.66 26.73 10.90
C ASP A 190 20.58 27.14 11.92
N GLU A 191 19.29 27.17 11.58
CA GLU A 191 18.22 27.39 12.58
C GLU A 191 18.05 26.20 13.56
N PRO A 192 17.97 26.43 14.88
CA PRO A 192 17.49 25.42 15.81
C PRO A 192 15.96 25.30 15.69
N GLN A 193 15.47 24.34 14.90
CA GLN A 193 14.03 24.10 14.77
C GLN A 193 13.43 23.58 16.09
N ALA A 194 12.50 24.36 16.67
CA ALA A 194 11.52 23.86 17.62
C ALA A 194 10.54 22.94 16.88
N MET A 195 10.37 21.70 17.37
CA MET A 195 9.50 20.71 16.73
C MET A 195 8.01 21.08 16.87
N PRO A 196 7.23 21.14 15.77
CA PRO A 196 5.78 21.10 15.84
C PRO A 196 5.29 19.67 16.21
N PRO A 197 4.12 19.52 16.83
CA PRO A 197 3.56 18.21 17.16
C PRO A 197 3.23 17.42 15.88
N PRO A 198 3.40 16.09 15.87
CA PRO A 198 3.45 15.33 14.63
C PRO A 198 2.06 15.12 14.00
N THR A 199 1.83 15.75 12.85
CA THR A 199 0.84 15.31 11.85
C THR A 199 1.51 14.38 10.84
N LYS A 200 0.93 13.17 10.65
CA LYS A 200 1.50 12.08 9.85
C LYS A 200 0.93 12.04 8.42
N THR A 201 1.78 12.04 7.40
CA THR A 201 1.66 11.11 6.24
C THR A 201 3.07 10.84 5.66
N PRO A 202 3.42 9.60 5.25
CA PRO A 202 4.76 9.06 5.46
C PRO A 202 5.64 9.01 4.20
N SER A 203 6.93 9.31 4.36
CA SER A 203 8.00 8.81 3.49
C SER A 203 9.25 8.48 4.32
N THR A 204 9.87 7.38 3.93
CA THR A 204 10.94 6.59 4.53
C THR A 204 12.27 7.34 4.73
N ASN A 205 12.66 7.56 5.98
CA ASN A 205 13.84 6.98 6.64
C ASN A 205 14.13 7.77 7.91
N HIS A 206 13.50 7.33 8.99
CA HIS A 206 13.93 7.68 10.33
C HIS A 206 15.30 7.05 10.57
N ASP A 207 16.22 7.88 11.05
CA ASP A 207 17.15 7.48 12.09
C ASP A 207 16.33 7.17 13.35
N LEU A 208 15.70 5.99 13.32
CA LEU A 208 15.18 5.32 14.50
C LEU A 208 16.43 5.00 15.29
N GLY A 209 16.62 5.66 16.45
CA GLY A 209 17.11 4.90 17.60
C GLY A 209 16.40 3.55 17.54
N THR A 210 17.15 2.45 17.50
CA THR A 210 16.61 1.09 17.29
C THR A 210 15.25 1.06 17.94
N PRO A 211 14.14 0.85 17.17
CA PRO A 211 12.82 0.92 17.75
C PRO A 211 12.89 0.10 19.04
N PRO A 212 12.36 0.63 20.17
CA PRO A 212 12.47 -0.07 21.43
C PRO A 212 12.09 -1.52 21.17
N PRO A 213 12.90 -2.49 21.64
CA PRO A 213 12.70 -3.89 21.31
C PRO A 213 11.22 -4.19 21.51
N PRO A 214 10.58 -4.84 20.51
CA PRO A 214 9.14 -5.02 20.55
C PRO A 214 8.75 -5.74 21.83
N GLU A 215 7.52 -5.51 22.28
CA GLU A 215 7.01 -6.19 23.45
C GLU A 215 6.96 -7.69 23.16
N ILE A 216 7.85 -8.45 23.82
CA ILE A 216 7.96 -9.89 23.64
C ILE A 216 7.63 -10.63 24.92
N ASN A 217 6.82 -11.67 24.78
CA ASN A 217 6.62 -12.63 25.84
C ASN A 217 7.82 -13.58 25.92
N ARG A 218 8.70 -13.36 26.90
CA ARG A 218 9.97 -14.09 27.03
C ARG A 218 9.80 -15.60 27.12
N ALA A 219 8.76 -16.09 27.81
CA ALA A 219 8.50 -17.52 27.94
C ALA A 219 8.09 -18.15 26.60
N LEU A 220 7.27 -17.43 25.82
CA LEU A 220 6.90 -17.85 24.47
C LEU A 220 8.13 -17.87 23.54
N ILE A 221 8.97 -16.82 23.59
CA ILE A 221 10.20 -16.74 22.81
C ILE A 221 11.20 -17.83 23.20
N GLU A 222 11.38 -18.12 24.49
CA GLU A 222 12.19 -19.26 24.97
C GLU A 222 11.73 -20.57 24.31
N GLY A 223 10.42 -20.86 24.36
CA GLY A 223 9.87 -22.06 23.74
C GLY A 223 10.10 -22.13 22.24
N MET A 224 9.99 -21.00 21.54
CA MET A 224 10.27 -20.93 20.10
C MET A 224 11.76 -21.13 19.78
N ILE A 225 12.67 -20.51 20.54
CA ILE A 225 14.12 -20.68 20.37
C ILE A 225 14.53 -22.14 20.59
N LEU A 226 14.08 -22.75 21.69
CA LEU A 226 14.40 -24.14 21.99
C LEU A 226 13.87 -25.08 20.91
N ARG A 227 12.69 -24.80 20.34
CA ARG A 227 12.14 -25.56 19.22
C ARG A 227 12.95 -25.39 17.93
N LEU A 228 13.39 -24.18 17.60
CA LEU A 228 14.25 -23.97 16.43
C LEU A 228 15.56 -24.73 16.56
N ALA A 229 16.15 -24.72 17.75
CA ALA A 229 17.36 -25.46 18.07
C ALA A 229 17.14 -26.99 18.18
N SER A 230 15.89 -27.48 18.28
CA SER A 230 15.60 -28.93 18.30
C SER A 230 15.45 -29.54 16.91
N ILE A 231 15.04 -28.72 15.93
CA ILE A 231 14.87 -29.14 14.54
C ILE A 231 16.21 -29.21 13.79
N THR A 232 17.19 -28.41 14.22
CA THR A 232 18.50 -28.29 13.58
C THR A 232 19.61 -28.74 14.53
N THR A 233 20.77 -29.14 13.99
CA THR A 233 21.91 -29.57 14.83
C THR A 233 22.58 -28.41 15.56
N ARG A 234 22.53 -27.21 14.96
CA ARG A 234 23.03 -25.95 15.51
C ARG A 234 22.24 -24.80 14.91
N VAL A 235 22.13 -23.70 15.65
CA VAL A 235 21.60 -22.41 15.17
C VAL A 235 22.53 -21.28 15.58
N THR A 236 22.63 -20.26 14.76
CA THR A 236 23.32 -19.02 15.10
C THR A 236 22.36 -18.01 15.72
N GLY A 237 22.88 -17.06 16.50
CA GLY A 237 22.08 -15.95 17.03
C GLY A 237 21.36 -15.16 15.93
N TYR A 238 22.03 -14.96 14.79
CA TYR A 238 21.46 -14.35 13.59
C TYR A 238 20.27 -15.13 13.04
N GLU A 239 20.39 -16.44 12.84
CA GLU A 239 19.31 -17.27 12.30
C GLU A 239 18.09 -17.31 13.22
N VAL A 240 18.31 -17.34 14.54
CA VAL A 240 17.21 -17.23 15.52
C VAL A 240 16.48 -15.89 15.37
N ALA A 241 17.22 -14.79 15.33
CA ALA A 241 16.64 -13.45 15.14
C ALA A 241 15.91 -13.31 13.79
N GLU A 242 16.48 -13.88 12.73
CA GLU A 242 15.93 -13.91 11.39
C GLU A 242 14.60 -14.68 11.38
N GLN A 243 14.57 -15.92 11.85
CA GLN A 243 13.37 -16.76 11.89
C GLN A 243 12.24 -16.15 12.74
N LEU A 244 12.58 -15.57 13.89
CA LEU A 244 11.61 -14.91 14.77
C LEU A 244 11.20 -13.52 14.26
N ALA A 245 11.86 -12.99 13.23
CA ALA A 245 11.70 -11.62 12.74
C ALA A 245 11.86 -10.56 13.83
N LEU A 246 12.75 -10.80 14.78
CA LEU A 246 13.03 -9.90 15.90
C LEU A 246 14.44 -9.31 15.78
N PRO A 247 14.66 -8.05 16.18
CA PRO A 247 16.01 -7.51 16.32
C PRO A 247 16.83 -8.38 17.29
N PHE A 248 18.12 -8.61 16.98
CA PHE A 248 18.98 -9.47 17.82
C PHE A 248 19.03 -9.01 19.28
N VAL A 249 19.02 -7.69 19.54
CA VAL A 249 18.97 -7.12 20.90
C VAL A 249 17.77 -7.60 21.75
N ALA A 250 16.66 -7.99 21.12
CA ALA A 250 15.50 -8.55 21.82
C ALA A 250 15.69 -10.04 22.17
N ILE A 251 16.48 -10.76 21.37
CA ILE A 251 16.72 -12.20 21.48
C ILE A 251 17.93 -12.52 22.36
N GLU A 252 18.97 -11.69 22.32
CA GLU A 252 20.24 -11.91 23.01
C GLU A 252 20.07 -12.21 24.52
N PRO A 253 19.26 -11.46 25.30
CA PRO A 253 19.07 -11.78 26.71
C PRO A 253 18.43 -13.15 26.94
N VAL A 254 17.58 -13.61 26.02
CA VAL A 254 16.93 -14.92 26.10
C VAL A 254 17.96 -16.02 25.82
N LEU A 255 18.79 -15.86 24.78
CA LEU A 255 19.89 -16.79 24.48
C LEU A 255 20.88 -16.92 25.65
N GLN A 256 21.26 -15.79 26.27
CA GLN A 256 22.12 -15.78 27.45
C GLN A 256 21.48 -16.53 28.63
N THR A 257 20.19 -16.30 28.87
CA THR A 257 19.44 -16.99 29.95
C THR A 257 19.39 -18.50 29.72
N LEU A 258 19.08 -18.93 28.49
CA LEU A 258 19.02 -20.35 28.14
C LEU A 258 20.40 -21.03 28.20
N THR A 259 21.47 -20.29 27.88
CA THR A 259 22.84 -20.80 28.00
C THR A 259 23.26 -20.92 29.46
N ALA A 260 23.00 -19.88 30.28
CA ALA A 260 23.29 -19.90 31.71
C ALA A 260 22.51 -21.00 32.46
N ALA A 261 21.28 -21.30 32.02
CA ALA A 261 20.46 -22.39 32.53
C ALA A 261 20.84 -23.78 31.96
N ASN A 262 21.91 -23.88 31.17
CA ASN A 262 22.38 -25.12 30.53
C ASN A 262 21.33 -25.80 29.63
N PHE A 263 20.42 -25.04 29.04
CA PHE A 263 19.52 -25.54 27.99
C PHE A 263 20.14 -25.42 26.59
N LEU A 264 20.99 -24.42 26.38
CA LEU A 264 21.82 -24.27 25.18
C LEU A 264 23.30 -24.38 25.55
N ASP A 265 24.06 -25.04 24.68
CA ASP A 265 25.52 -25.02 24.70
C ASP A 265 26.04 -24.02 23.65
N ALA A 266 27.00 -23.18 24.04
CA ALA A 266 27.60 -22.18 23.16
C ALA A 266 28.83 -22.78 22.47
N LEU A 267 28.69 -23.11 21.19
CA LEU A 267 29.72 -23.80 20.40
C LEU A 267 30.82 -22.86 19.86
N GLY A 268 30.84 -21.60 20.29
CA GLY A 268 31.73 -20.57 19.76
C GLY A 268 31.21 -19.91 18.48
N LEU A 269 32.11 -19.27 17.72
CA LEU A 269 31.75 -18.57 16.49
C LEU A 269 31.41 -19.57 15.37
N ALA A 270 30.31 -19.33 14.68
CA ALA A 270 29.95 -20.09 13.50
C ALA A 270 31.01 -19.95 12.38
N SER A 271 31.13 -21.01 11.57
CA SER A 271 31.98 -21.10 10.39
C SER A 271 31.93 -19.86 9.49
N GLU A 272 33.05 -19.55 8.81
CA GLU A 272 33.22 -18.37 7.96
C GLU A 272 32.34 -18.36 6.69
N GLN A 273 31.54 -19.38 6.46
CA GLN A 273 30.56 -19.47 5.38
C GLN A 273 29.14 -19.44 5.96
N GLY A 274 28.34 -18.45 5.55
CA GLY A 274 26.92 -18.33 5.93
C GLY A 274 26.38 -16.89 5.86
N PRO A 275 25.05 -16.70 5.93
CA PRO A 275 24.39 -15.38 5.86
C PRO A 275 24.73 -14.44 7.04
N TRP A 276 25.36 -14.96 8.09
CA TRP A 276 25.89 -14.21 9.24
C TRP A 276 27.30 -13.61 9.01
N LEU A 277 27.91 -13.82 7.84
CA LEU A 277 29.21 -13.23 7.52
C LEU A 277 29.13 -11.68 7.52
N GLY A 278 30.07 -11.03 8.18
CA GLY A 278 30.09 -9.57 8.33
C GLY A 278 29.13 -9.01 9.39
N ARG A 279 28.41 -9.87 10.12
CA ARG A 279 27.59 -9.48 11.28
C ARG A 279 28.43 -9.30 12.56
N PRO A 280 27.93 -8.57 13.57
CA PRO A 280 28.55 -8.50 14.89
C PRO A 280 28.84 -9.87 15.49
N LEU A 281 29.91 -9.99 16.29
CA LEU A 281 30.34 -11.27 16.88
C LEU A 281 29.23 -11.99 17.67
N PRO A 282 28.40 -11.33 18.49
CA PRO A 282 27.31 -12.00 19.22
C PRO A 282 26.28 -12.68 18.29
N GLU A 283 25.95 -12.06 17.16
CA GLU A 283 25.02 -12.63 16.16
C GLU A 283 25.60 -13.88 15.48
N ARG A 284 26.93 -14.02 15.46
CA ARG A 284 27.65 -15.15 14.85
C ARG A 284 27.87 -16.32 15.82
N MET A 285 27.50 -16.18 17.09
CA MET A 285 27.62 -17.27 18.06
C MET A 285 26.68 -18.42 17.68
N ALA A 286 27.23 -19.64 17.65
CA ALA A 286 26.50 -20.86 17.39
C ALA A 286 26.07 -21.52 18.70
N TYR A 287 24.85 -22.03 18.71
CA TYR A 287 24.22 -22.68 19.84
C TYR A 287 23.70 -24.06 19.42
N ALA A 288 23.73 -25.02 20.34
CA ALA A 288 23.07 -26.31 20.19
C ALA A 288 22.31 -26.66 21.47
N LEU A 289 21.25 -27.46 21.35
CA LEU A 289 20.55 -27.97 22.54
C LEU A 289 21.41 -28.94 23.33
N THR A 290 21.46 -28.73 24.64
CA THR A 290 21.95 -29.74 25.58
C THR A 290 20.90 -30.85 25.76
N LYS A 291 21.27 -31.93 26.47
CA LYS A 291 20.31 -32.96 26.87
C LYS A 291 19.17 -32.37 27.72
N GLN A 292 19.46 -31.44 28.62
CA GLN A 292 18.45 -30.76 29.44
C GLN A 292 17.56 -29.85 28.58
N GLY A 293 18.15 -29.14 27.62
CA GLY A 293 17.41 -28.31 26.67
C GLY A 293 16.43 -29.10 25.81
N ARG A 294 16.80 -30.31 25.36
CA ARG A 294 15.89 -31.20 24.62
C ARG A 294 14.67 -31.59 25.46
N VAL A 295 14.89 -32.03 26.70
CA VAL A 295 13.79 -32.37 27.63
C VAL A 295 12.88 -31.16 27.84
N ARG A 296 13.47 -29.99 28.11
CA ARG A 296 12.72 -28.74 28.30
C ARG A 296 11.91 -28.33 27.06
N SER A 297 12.51 -28.44 25.87
CA SER A 297 11.84 -28.16 24.60
C SER A 297 10.62 -29.07 24.38
N GLU A 298 10.74 -30.35 24.73
CA GLU A 298 9.64 -31.31 24.62
C GLU A 298 8.54 -31.00 25.64
N GLU A 299 8.88 -30.70 26.89
CA GLU A 299 7.90 -30.31 27.93
C GLU A 299 7.08 -29.09 27.50
N ILE A 300 7.75 -28.02 27.04
CA ILE A 300 7.08 -26.81 26.54
C ILE A 300 6.20 -27.15 25.33
N SER A 301 6.67 -27.97 24.41
CA SER A 301 5.90 -28.35 23.21
C SER A 301 4.73 -29.30 23.51
N ARG A 302 4.75 -30.01 24.64
CA ARG A 302 3.63 -30.83 25.16
C ARG A 302 2.63 -30.03 25.98
N ALA A 303 3.01 -28.90 26.56
CA ALA A 303 2.12 -28.07 27.38
C ALA A 303 1.60 -26.82 26.66
N GLY A 304 2.29 -26.34 25.62
CA GLY A 304 2.00 -25.06 24.97
C GLY A 304 1.94 -25.12 23.44
N THR A 305 1.91 -23.93 22.84
CA THR A 305 1.84 -23.76 21.38
C THR A 305 3.05 -24.35 20.67
N ARG A 306 2.85 -24.86 19.45
CA ARG A 306 3.88 -25.35 18.52
C ARG A 306 4.07 -24.44 17.31
N TYR A 307 3.56 -23.21 17.37
CA TYR A 307 3.72 -22.20 16.33
C TYR A 307 5.19 -21.98 15.94
N SER A 308 5.48 -21.96 14.63
CA SER A 308 6.84 -21.91 14.07
C SER A 308 7.13 -20.68 13.19
N GLY A 309 6.17 -19.75 13.07
CA GLY A 309 6.34 -18.52 12.29
C GLY A 309 7.08 -17.40 13.02
N PRO A 310 7.08 -16.17 12.46
CA PRO A 310 7.62 -14.97 13.11
C PRO A 310 7.03 -14.74 14.49
N ALA A 311 7.80 -14.20 15.44
CA ALA A 311 7.34 -14.00 16.81
C ALA A 311 5.94 -13.34 16.86
N PRO A 312 5.00 -13.87 17.65
CA PRO A 312 3.67 -13.28 17.75
C PRO A 312 3.71 -11.85 18.30
N VAL A 313 2.82 -11.02 17.80
CA VAL A 313 2.67 -9.62 18.19
C VAL A 313 1.77 -9.52 19.42
N SER A 314 2.07 -8.62 20.35
CA SER A 314 1.22 -8.45 21.54
C SER A 314 -0.16 -7.85 21.16
N LEU A 315 -1.21 -8.17 21.93
CA LEU A 315 -2.51 -7.53 21.75
C LEU A 315 -2.45 -5.99 21.88
N HIS A 316 -1.50 -5.48 22.66
CA HIS A 316 -1.27 -4.05 22.79
C HIS A 316 -0.70 -3.45 21.50
N GLU A 317 0.37 -4.03 20.94
CA GLU A 317 0.93 -3.63 19.65
C GLU A 317 -0.13 -3.71 18.53
N TYR A 318 -0.96 -4.75 18.53
CA TYR A 318 -2.07 -4.90 17.57
C TYR A 318 -3.08 -3.76 17.65
N ARG A 319 -3.52 -3.41 18.86
CA ARG A 319 -4.44 -2.29 19.09
C ARG A 319 -3.86 -0.97 18.60
N LEU A 320 -2.56 -0.71 18.82
CA LEU A 320 -1.88 0.50 18.35
C LEU A 320 -1.80 0.55 16.81
N ALA A 321 -1.52 -0.58 16.15
CA ALA A 321 -1.48 -0.65 14.70
C ALA A 321 -2.86 -0.37 14.08
N LEU A 322 -3.93 -0.91 14.69
CA LEU A 322 -5.30 -0.60 14.30
C LEU A 322 -5.65 0.87 14.55
N ALA A 323 -5.26 1.43 15.70
CA ALA A 323 -5.39 2.86 16.05
C ALA A 323 -4.82 3.78 14.97
N ASP A 324 -3.60 3.50 14.52
CA ASP A 324 -2.99 4.26 13.44
C ASP A 324 -3.74 4.09 12.11
N ALA A 325 -4.16 2.86 11.78
CA ALA A 325 -4.97 2.57 10.60
C ALA A 325 -6.37 3.18 10.65
N ALA A 326 -6.88 3.57 11.83
CA ALA A 326 -8.17 4.20 12.04
C ALA A 326 -8.22 5.72 11.93
N LYS A 327 -7.05 6.36 11.91
CA LYS A 327 -6.98 7.81 11.76
C LYS A 327 -7.73 8.27 10.51
N PRO A 328 -8.57 9.31 10.60
CA PRO A 328 -9.32 9.82 9.47
C PRO A 328 -8.37 10.19 8.33
N GLY A 329 -8.58 9.59 7.16
CA GLY A 329 -8.00 10.07 5.93
C GLY A 329 -8.93 11.10 5.28
N THR A 330 -8.39 12.05 4.52
CA THR A 330 -9.22 12.86 3.64
C THR A 330 -9.78 11.99 2.51
N LEU A 331 -11.03 11.55 2.68
CA LEU A 331 -11.83 10.93 1.64
C LEU A 331 -12.46 12.03 0.77
N ASP A 332 -11.67 12.50 -0.20
CA ASP A 332 -12.15 13.46 -1.19
C ASP A 332 -13.13 12.78 -2.17
N ILE A 333 -14.06 13.56 -2.73
CA ILE A 333 -15.06 13.12 -3.71
C ILE A 333 -14.41 12.49 -4.94
N THR A 334 -13.22 12.94 -5.33
CA THR A 334 -12.44 12.34 -6.43
C THR A 334 -12.09 10.88 -6.16
N LYS A 335 -11.66 10.55 -4.93
CA LYS A 335 -11.35 9.18 -4.50
C LYS A 335 -12.61 8.32 -4.44
N VAL A 336 -13.71 8.88 -3.95
CA VAL A 336 -15.02 8.19 -3.90
C VAL A 336 -15.47 7.84 -5.30
N THR A 337 -15.45 8.80 -6.22
CA THR A 337 -15.83 8.62 -7.61
C THR A 337 -14.97 7.56 -8.29
N SER A 338 -13.64 7.61 -8.08
CA SER A 338 -12.73 6.61 -8.63
C SER A 338 -12.96 5.20 -8.07
N ALA A 339 -13.18 5.07 -6.76
CA ALA A 339 -13.42 3.77 -6.13
C ALA A 339 -14.76 3.15 -6.55
N LEU A 340 -15.78 3.98 -6.81
CA LEU A 340 -17.11 3.58 -7.25
C LEU A 340 -17.27 3.57 -8.78
N ALA A 341 -16.23 3.90 -9.55
CA ALA A 341 -16.26 4.00 -11.00
C ALA A 341 -16.78 2.72 -11.69
N GLY A 342 -17.77 2.85 -12.56
CA GLY A 342 -18.40 1.70 -13.23
C GLY A 342 -19.55 1.05 -12.44
N ILE A 343 -19.99 1.65 -11.34
CA ILE A 343 -21.34 1.42 -10.80
C ILE A 343 -22.15 2.68 -11.03
N GLU A 344 -23.32 2.55 -11.65
CA GLU A 344 -24.30 3.63 -11.70
C GLU A 344 -25.08 3.61 -10.38
N LEU A 345 -24.93 4.66 -9.58
CA LEU A 345 -25.59 4.82 -8.28
C LEU A 345 -26.65 5.91 -8.37
N ALA A 346 -27.78 5.67 -7.70
CA ALA A 346 -28.83 6.68 -7.60
C ALA A 346 -28.36 7.88 -6.75
N PRO A 347 -28.92 9.07 -6.97
CA PRO A 347 -28.63 10.25 -6.15
C PRO A 347 -28.81 9.95 -4.65
N GLY A 348 -27.87 10.38 -3.81
CA GLY A 348 -27.91 10.18 -2.35
C GLY A 348 -27.22 8.89 -1.87
N VAL A 349 -27.13 7.84 -2.69
CA VAL A 349 -26.45 6.59 -2.30
C VAL A 349 -24.96 6.82 -2.08
N THR A 350 -24.32 7.56 -2.99
CA THR A 350 -22.89 7.90 -2.91
C THR A 350 -22.58 8.71 -1.65
N GLU A 351 -23.41 9.70 -1.33
CA GLU A 351 -23.27 10.55 -0.16
C GLU A 351 -23.42 9.74 1.13
N ALA A 352 -24.41 8.85 1.20
CA ALA A 352 -24.63 8.00 2.37
C ALA A 352 -23.49 7.01 2.60
N VAL A 353 -23.00 6.36 1.54
CA VAL A 353 -21.82 5.46 1.61
C VAL A 353 -20.58 6.24 2.03
N ARG A 354 -20.35 7.42 1.45
CA ARG A 354 -19.22 8.28 1.84
C ARG A 354 -19.29 8.67 3.32
N ALA A 355 -20.47 9.04 3.81
CA ALA A 355 -20.67 9.39 5.21
C ALA A 355 -20.38 8.20 6.13
N ALA A 356 -20.91 7.01 5.80
CA ALA A 356 -20.69 5.78 6.56
C ALA A 356 -19.21 5.39 6.61
N VAL A 357 -18.49 5.49 5.48
CA VAL A 357 -17.06 5.18 5.43
C VAL A 357 -16.23 6.16 6.26
N ASN A 358 -16.54 7.46 6.18
CA ASN A 358 -15.84 8.48 6.94
C ASN A 358 -16.02 8.31 8.46
N SER A 359 -17.21 7.96 8.91
CA SER A 359 -17.52 7.71 10.32
C SER A 359 -17.16 6.30 10.77
N ARG A 360 -16.72 5.42 9.86
CA ARG A 360 -16.43 3.99 10.10
C ARG A 360 -17.60 3.19 10.67
N SER A 361 -18.80 3.76 10.66
CA SER A 361 -19.96 3.14 11.28
C SER A 361 -20.54 2.03 10.42
N SER A 362 -21.40 1.20 11.01
CA SER A 362 -22.08 0.13 10.29
C SER A 362 -22.94 0.66 9.14
N ILE A 363 -22.97 -0.07 8.03
CA ILE A 363 -23.77 0.24 6.85
C ILE A 363 -24.71 -0.93 6.53
N PHE A 364 -26.00 -0.65 6.45
CA PHE A 364 -27.03 -1.60 6.10
C PHE A 364 -27.62 -1.25 4.72
N ILE A 365 -27.22 -2.00 3.71
CA ILE A 365 -27.64 -1.82 2.31
C ILE A 365 -28.84 -2.72 2.04
N TYR A 366 -29.96 -2.16 1.60
CA TYR A 366 -31.17 -2.93 1.34
C TYR A 366 -31.87 -2.46 0.06
N GLY A 367 -32.71 -3.31 -0.51
CA GLY A 367 -33.45 -3.02 -1.74
C GLY A 367 -33.60 -4.27 -2.60
N ALA A 368 -34.33 -4.15 -3.70
CA ALA A 368 -34.64 -5.29 -4.55
C ALA A 368 -33.38 -5.99 -5.12
N PRO A 369 -33.46 -7.30 -5.40
CA PRO A 369 -32.36 -8.04 -6.02
C PRO A 369 -32.01 -7.44 -7.40
N GLY A 370 -30.74 -7.57 -7.81
CA GLY A 370 -30.28 -7.09 -9.12
C GLY A 370 -29.80 -5.63 -9.16
N ASN A 371 -30.01 -4.82 -8.13
CA ASN A 371 -29.57 -3.41 -8.12
C ASN A 371 -28.11 -3.18 -7.68
N GLY A 372 -27.29 -4.23 -7.55
CA GLY A 372 -25.85 -4.07 -7.31
C GLY A 372 -25.42 -3.81 -5.86
N LYS A 373 -26.24 -4.15 -4.85
CA LYS A 373 -25.91 -4.03 -3.41
C LYS A 373 -24.58 -4.70 -3.04
N THR A 374 -24.39 -5.97 -3.40
CA THR A 374 -23.14 -6.71 -3.20
C THR A 374 -21.96 -6.03 -3.89
N THR A 375 -22.17 -5.51 -5.10
CA THR A 375 -21.12 -4.82 -5.86
C THR A 375 -20.68 -3.53 -5.15
N LEU A 376 -21.63 -2.76 -4.61
CA LEU A 376 -21.35 -1.58 -3.79
C LEU A 376 -20.58 -1.98 -2.53
N ALA A 377 -21.07 -2.97 -1.78
CA ALA A 377 -20.46 -3.44 -0.54
C ALA A 377 -19.00 -3.90 -0.72
N ARG A 378 -18.72 -4.67 -1.78
CA ARG A 378 -17.36 -5.15 -2.12
C ARG A 378 -16.38 -4.02 -2.47
N ARG A 379 -16.85 -2.80 -2.74
CA ARG A 379 -16.01 -1.64 -3.05
C ARG A 379 -15.75 -0.72 -1.86
N ILE A 380 -16.49 -0.87 -0.77
CA ILE A 380 -16.28 -0.13 0.48
C ILE A 380 -14.84 -0.21 0.99
N PRO A 381 -14.12 -1.36 0.94
CA PRO A 381 -12.72 -1.42 1.38
C PRO A 381 -11.80 -0.42 0.66
N ARG A 382 -12.09 -0.10 -0.62
CA ARG A 382 -11.30 0.87 -1.41
C ARG A 382 -11.52 2.30 -0.95
N LEU A 383 -12.64 2.58 -0.29
CA LEU A 383 -12.98 3.89 0.27
C LEU A 383 -12.34 4.11 1.65
N LEU A 384 -11.97 3.06 2.38
CA LEU A 384 -11.32 3.15 3.70
C LEU A 384 -9.88 3.69 3.67
N GLY A 385 -9.34 3.94 2.48
CA GLY A 385 -8.07 4.64 2.28
C GLY A 385 -6.87 3.71 2.09
N ASN A 386 -5.73 4.07 2.68
CA ASN A 386 -4.46 3.41 2.42
C ASN A 386 -4.41 1.96 2.94
N PRO A 387 -3.55 1.11 2.35
CA PRO A 387 -3.24 -0.23 2.88
C PRO A 387 -2.79 -0.18 4.35
N ILE A 388 -3.11 -1.24 5.09
CA ILE A 388 -2.85 -1.39 6.53
C ILE A 388 -1.77 -2.44 6.79
N VAL A 389 -1.39 -2.61 8.05
CA VAL A 389 -0.58 -3.75 8.49
C VAL A 389 -1.42 -4.70 9.34
N VAL A 390 -1.23 -6.00 9.13
CA VAL A 390 -1.88 -7.08 9.88
C VAL A 390 -0.77 -8.02 10.39
N PRO A 391 -0.83 -8.49 11.65
CA PRO A 391 0.20 -9.37 12.18
C PRO A 391 0.09 -10.77 11.59
N MET A 392 1.21 -11.49 11.49
CA MET A 392 1.21 -12.92 11.15
C MET A 392 0.49 -13.74 12.22
N ALA A 393 0.77 -13.44 13.49
CA ALA A 393 0.13 -14.05 14.65
C ALA A 393 0.12 -13.09 15.85
N LEU A 394 -0.79 -13.35 16.79
CA LEU A 394 -0.98 -12.63 18.04
C LEU A 394 -0.62 -13.51 19.24
N ASP A 395 0.08 -12.94 20.22
CA ASP A 395 0.13 -13.49 21.57
C ASP A 395 -1.17 -13.11 22.29
N VAL A 396 -2.01 -14.12 22.58
CA VAL A 396 -3.28 -13.94 23.28
C VAL A 396 -3.16 -14.26 24.78
N GLY A 397 -1.93 -14.34 25.28
CA GLY A 397 -1.57 -14.59 26.67
C GLY A 397 -1.59 -16.07 27.04
N GLY A 398 -1.01 -16.40 28.19
CA GLY A 398 -0.99 -17.79 28.70
C GLY A 398 -0.16 -18.77 27.87
N GLY A 399 0.69 -18.28 26.95
CA GLY A 399 1.46 -19.11 26.02
C GLY A 399 0.67 -19.59 24.81
N GLU A 400 -0.53 -19.06 24.60
CA GLU A 400 -1.39 -19.36 23.46
C GLU A 400 -1.19 -18.34 22.33
N VAL A 401 -1.25 -18.82 21.09
CA VAL A 401 -0.99 -18.00 19.89
C VAL A 401 -2.17 -18.10 18.93
N MET A 402 -2.58 -16.96 18.39
CA MET A 402 -3.63 -16.86 17.37
C MET A 402 -3.03 -16.41 16.03
N THR A 403 -3.14 -17.23 14.99
CA THR A 403 -2.75 -16.87 13.63
C THR A 403 -3.78 -15.95 13.00
N VAL A 404 -3.34 -14.84 12.38
CA VAL A 404 -4.25 -13.79 11.86
C VAL A 404 -4.13 -13.64 10.34
N PHE A 405 -2.90 -13.51 9.84
CA PHE A 405 -2.67 -13.38 8.40
C PHE A 405 -3.16 -14.63 7.66
N ASP A 406 -3.87 -14.39 6.56
CA ASP A 406 -4.51 -15.43 5.76
C ASP A 406 -4.41 -15.00 4.30
N GLY A 407 -3.68 -15.76 3.48
CA GLY A 407 -3.41 -15.41 2.08
C GLY A 407 -4.65 -15.36 1.19
N ALA A 408 -5.76 -15.98 1.59
CA ALA A 408 -7.03 -15.93 0.85
C ALA A 408 -7.79 -14.61 1.07
N ILE A 409 -7.59 -13.97 2.23
CA ILE A 409 -8.29 -12.72 2.62
C ILE A 409 -7.36 -11.51 2.47
N HIS A 410 -6.12 -11.66 2.92
CA HIS A 410 -5.16 -10.59 3.10
C HIS A 410 -4.25 -10.46 1.88
N ARG A 411 -4.68 -9.65 0.91
CA ARG A 411 -3.88 -9.37 -0.29
C ARG A 411 -2.68 -8.48 0.04
N LEU A 412 -1.47 -8.99 -0.17
CA LEU A 412 -0.23 -8.26 0.05
C LEU A 412 -0.08 -7.04 -0.88
N GLU A 413 0.51 -5.97 -0.35
CA GLU A 413 0.82 -4.74 -1.10
C GLU A 413 2.35 -4.52 -1.16
N ALA A 414 2.80 -3.61 -2.04
CA ALA A 414 4.21 -3.23 -2.10
C ALA A 414 4.67 -2.49 -0.83
N ASN A 415 5.99 -2.35 -0.64
CA ASN A 415 6.62 -1.69 0.52
C ASN A 415 6.26 -2.36 1.86
N GLN A 416 6.55 -3.66 1.96
CA GLN A 416 6.39 -4.42 3.20
C GLN A 416 7.24 -3.83 4.33
N PRO A 417 6.75 -3.87 5.59
CA PRO A 417 7.51 -3.39 6.74
C PRO A 417 8.78 -4.23 6.94
N ALA A 418 9.81 -3.60 7.51
CA ALA A 418 11.04 -4.30 7.87
C ALA A 418 10.79 -5.35 8.98
N ASP A 419 9.89 -5.05 9.93
CA ASP A 419 9.39 -6.02 10.90
C ASP A 419 8.46 -7.02 10.19
N ARG A 420 8.98 -8.22 9.94
CA ARG A 420 8.27 -9.28 9.21
C ARG A 420 7.19 -9.98 10.04
N ARG A 421 7.05 -9.66 11.34
CA ARG A 421 5.87 -10.05 12.13
C ARG A 421 4.59 -9.40 11.59
N TRP A 422 4.74 -8.29 10.85
CA TRP A 422 3.67 -7.56 10.21
C TRP A 422 3.66 -7.75 8.70
N ARG A 423 2.46 -7.78 8.11
CA ARG A 423 2.24 -7.81 6.66
C ARG A 423 1.45 -6.60 6.23
N ARG A 424 1.99 -5.84 5.27
CA ARG A 424 1.26 -4.74 4.65
C ARG A 424 0.29 -5.29 3.61
N VAL A 425 -0.99 -5.00 3.77
CA VAL A 425 -2.09 -5.59 2.99
C VAL A 425 -3.07 -4.53 2.55
N ALA A 426 -3.74 -4.76 1.42
CA ALA A 426 -4.92 -4.00 1.05
C ALA A 426 -5.96 -4.08 2.18
N ARG A 427 -6.83 -3.07 2.30
CA ARG A 427 -7.92 -3.08 3.28
C ARG A 427 -8.72 -4.40 3.13
N PRO A 428 -8.78 -5.26 4.16
CA PRO A 428 -9.34 -6.59 4.03
C PRO A 428 -10.85 -6.51 3.76
N LEU A 429 -11.34 -7.51 3.02
CA LEU A 429 -12.76 -7.75 2.83
C LEU A 429 -13.02 -9.20 3.21
N VAL A 430 -13.69 -9.39 4.34
CA VAL A 430 -14.21 -10.68 4.73
C VAL A 430 -15.68 -10.70 4.38
N GLN A 431 -16.07 -11.54 3.42
CA GLN A 431 -17.45 -11.67 2.98
C GLN A 431 -17.99 -13.04 3.33
N VAL A 432 -19.21 -13.06 3.87
CA VAL A 432 -19.99 -14.27 4.13
C VAL A 432 -21.40 -14.13 3.60
N GLY A 433 -21.97 -15.22 3.10
CA GLY A 433 -23.31 -15.28 2.52
C GLY A 433 -24.22 -16.28 3.24
N GLY A 434 -24.84 -17.19 2.48
CA GLY A 434 -25.77 -18.21 3.00
C GLY A 434 -25.08 -19.33 3.80
N GLU A 435 -23.77 -19.50 3.60
CA GLU A 435 -22.92 -20.45 4.32
C GLU A 435 -22.54 -20.00 5.73
N PHE A 436 -22.88 -18.76 6.10
CA PHE A 436 -22.54 -18.19 7.40
C PHE A 436 -23.12 -19.01 8.57
N GLN A 437 -22.26 -19.28 9.55
CA GLN A 437 -22.58 -19.92 10.82
C GLN A 437 -22.05 -19.06 11.97
N ILE A 438 -22.72 -19.05 13.13
CA ILE A 438 -22.37 -18.15 14.23
C ILE A 438 -20.99 -18.47 14.81
N GLU A 439 -20.60 -19.74 14.77
CA GLU A 439 -19.33 -20.30 15.22
C GLU A 439 -18.15 -19.77 14.40
N MET A 440 -18.38 -19.21 13.20
CA MET A 440 -17.33 -18.55 12.42
C MET A 440 -16.83 -17.25 13.07
N PHE A 441 -17.52 -16.76 14.11
CA PHE A 441 -17.04 -15.68 14.97
C PHE A 441 -16.20 -16.16 16.16
N ASP A 442 -15.96 -17.47 16.30
CA ASP A 442 -15.13 -18.05 17.35
C ASP A 442 -13.75 -18.48 16.82
N ALA A 443 -12.74 -18.37 17.68
CA ALA A 443 -11.40 -18.85 17.34
C ALA A 443 -11.41 -20.37 17.15
N THR A 444 -10.83 -20.82 16.04
CA THR A 444 -10.74 -22.25 15.72
C THR A 444 -9.45 -22.84 16.27
N TRP A 445 -9.52 -23.83 17.16
CA TRP A 445 -8.32 -24.51 17.66
C TRP A 445 -7.78 -25.50 16.63
N GLU A 446 -6.46 -25.44 16.38
CA GLU A 446 -5.75 -26.42 15.57
C GLU A 446 -4.80 -27.22 16.46
N GLU A 447 -4.95 -28.55 16.45
CA GLU A 447 -4.29 -29.45 17.42
C GLU A 447 -2.80 -29.72 17.09
N GLY A 448 -2.41 -29.74 15.83
CA GLY A 448 -1.04 -30.09 15.42
C GLY A 448 -0.02 -29.02 15.80
N SER A 449 -0.28 -27.78 15.41
CA SER A 449 0.45 -26.56 15.76
C SER A 449 0.05 -25.97 17.10
N ARG A 450 -1.09 -26.38 17.69
CA ARG A 450 -1.59 -25.86 18.97
C ARG A 450 -1.71 -24.34 18.95
N THR A 451 -2.41 -23.86 17.95
CA THR A 451 -2.70 -22.45 17.74
C THR A 451 -4.19 -22.26 17.50
N TYR A 452 -4.65 -21.04 17.74
CA TYR A 452 -5.96 -20.62 17.28
C TYR A 452 -5.86 -20.00 15.89
N GLY A 453 -6.82 -20.29 15.03
CA GLY A 453 -7.11 -19.49 13.84
C GLY A 453 -8.00 -18.32 14.22
N ALA A 454 -7.63 -17.11 13.78
CA ALA A 454 -8.45 -15.92 14.01
C ALA A 454 -9.83 -16.05 13.33
N PRO A 455 -10.92 -15.61 13.98
CA PRO A 455 -12.25 -15.61 13.37
C PRO A 455 -12.44 -14.44 12.40
N LEU A 456 -13.59 -14.44 11.71
CA LEU A 456 -13.89 -13.54 10.60
C LEU A 456 -13.72 -12.06 10.94
N GLN A 457 -14.25 -11.63 12.08
CA GLN A 457 -14.19 -10.24 12.54
C GLN A 457 -12.77 -9.78 12.83
N VAL A 458 -11.91 -10.66 13.36
CA VAL A 458 -10.50 -10.34 13.61
C VAL A 458 -9.74 -10.25 12.29
N LYS A 459 -10.01 -11.13 11.33
CA LYS A 459 -9.44 -11.07 9.97
C LYS A 459 -9.94 -9.86 9.17
N ALA A 460 -11.11 -9.33 9.50
CA ALA A 460 -11.69 -8.15 8.85
C ALA A 460 -11.20 -6.82 9.43
N ASN A 461 -10.47 -6.82 10.55
CA ASN A 461 -10.07 -5.60 11.24
C ASN A 461 -9.31 -4.62 10.35
N GLY A 462 -9.66 -3.33 10.47
CA GLY A 462 -9.14 -2.27 9.61
C GLY A 462 -9.69 -2.31 8.18
N GLY A 463 -10.58 -3.25 7.84
CA GLY A 463 -11.27 -3.33 6.56
C GLY A 463 -12.79 -3.45 6.74
N VAL A 464 -13.41 -4.36 5.99
CA VAL A 464 -14.86 -4.57 5.97
C VAL A 464 -15.20 -6.02 6.29
N LEU A 465 -16.15 -6.21 7.22
CA LEU A 465 -16.86 -7.46 7.43
C LEU A 465 -18.23 -7.36 6.74
N LEU A 466 -18.42 -8.08 5.63
CA LEU A 466 -19.63 -8.07 4.83
C LEU A 466 -20.46 -9.33 5.09
N ILE A 467 -21.67 -9.15 5.63
CA ILE A 467 -22.69 -10.19 5.70
C ILE A 467 -23.71 -9.92 4.59
N ASP A 468 -23.62 -10.69 3.52
CA ASP A 468 -24.46 -10.55 2.34
C ASP A 468 -25.71 -11.44 2.43
N ASP A 469 -26.76 -11.05 1.72
CA ASP A 469 -28.06 -11.74 1.73
C ASP A 469 -28.60 -12.03 3.15
N LEU A 470 -28.46 -11.06 4.06
CA LEU A 470 -28.94 -11.17 5.44
C LEU A 470 -30.44 -11.53 5.48
N GLY A 471 -30.76 -12.58 6.25
CA GLY A 471 -32.09 -13.18 6.36
C GLY A 471 -32.27 -14.44 5.53
N ARG A 472 -31.24 -14.88 4.80
CA ARG A 472 -31.24 -16.15 4.04
C ARG A 472 -30.31 -17.22 4.63
N GLN A 473 -29.70 -16.91 5.78
CA GLN A 473 -28.86 -17.84 6.54
C GLN A 473 -29.72 -18.77 7.40
N ARG A 474 -29.12 -19.89 7.83
CA ARG A 474 -29.74 -20.76 8.85
C ARG A 474 -29.86 -20.05 10.20
N VAL A 475 -28.87 -19.23 10.55
CA VAL A 475 -28.89 -18.39 11.75
C VAL A 475 -29.73 -17.14 11.51
N SER A 476 -30.53 -16.74 12.49
CA SER A 476 -31.39 -15.57 12.34
C SER A 476 -30.58 -14.26 12.33
N PRO A 477 -31.02 -13.22 11.59
CA PRO A 477 -30.39 -11.89 11.62
C PRO A 477 -30.25 -11.31 13.03
N LYS A 478 -31.23 -11.58 13.90
CA LYS A 478 -31.20 -11.19 15.31
C LYS A 478 -30.00 -11.80 16.03
N GLN A 479 -29.79 -13.12 15.92
CA GLN A 479 -28.65 -13.80 16.57
C GLN A 479 -27.29 -13.27 16.07
N ILE A 480 -27.18 -12.96 14.77
CA ILE A 480 -25.98 -12.33 14.21
C ILE A 480 -25.72 -10.98 14.89
N LEU A 481 -26.75 -10.14 15.00
CA LEU A 481 -26.59 -8.83 15.64
C LEU A 481 -26.35 -8.94 17.14
N ASP A 482 -27.03 -9.83 17.86
CA ASP A 482 -26.80 -10.04 19.29
C ASP A 482 -25.32 -10.34 19.58
N ARG A 483 -24.67 -11.11 18.70
CA ARG A 483 -23.23 -11.42 18.80
C ARG A 483 -22.32 -10.23 18.49
N LEU A 484 -22.74 -9.32 17.63
CA LEU A 484 -21.91 -8.23 17.10
C LEU A 484 -22.17 -6.86 17.73
N LEU A 485 -23.35 -6.63 18.33
CA LEU A 485 -23.74 -5.32 18.86
C LEU A 485 -22.79 -4.82 19.94
N VAL A 486 -22.46 -5.67 20.92
CA VAL A 486 -21.53 -5.30 21.99
C VAL A 486 -20.13 -4.99 21.42
N PRO A 487 -19.53 -5.84 20.56
CA PRO A 487 -18.27 -5.49 19.90
C PRO A 487 -18.30 -4.22 19.06
N LEU A 488 -19.41 -3.94 18.37
CA LEU A 488 -19.57 -2.70 17.59
C LEU A 488 -19.63 -1.45 18.46
N GLU A 489 -20.25 -1.54 19.64
CA GLU A 489 -20.40 -0.43 20.58
C GLU A 489 -19.13 -0.17 21.39
N GLN A 490 -18.39 -1.23 21.74
CA GLN A 490 -17.22 -1.17 22.61
C GLN A 490 -15.89 -1.21 21.87
N GLU A 491 -15.91 -1.50 20.56
CA GLU A 491 -14.72 -1.74 19.72
C GLU A 491 -13.83 -2.89 20.24
N ILE A 492 -14.39 -3.77 21.08
CA ILE A 492 -13.73 -4.91 21.72
C ILE A 492 -14.65 -6.11 21.64
N ASP A 493 -14.12 -7.23 21.18
CA ASP A 493 -14.78 -8.53 21.19
C ASP A 493 -14.20 -9.43 22.29
N TYR A 494 -15.08 -10.14 22.99
CA TYR A 494 -14.73 -11.07 24.07
C TYR A 494 -14.84 -12.50 23.54
N MET A 495 -13.70 -13.16 23.42
CA MET A 495 -13.64 -14.48 22.81
C MET A 495 -13.28 -15.54 23.83
N ASN A 496 -13.99 -16.68 23.77
CA ASN A 496 -13.64 -17.87 24.53
C ASN A 496 -12.64 -18.71 23.74
N LEU A 497 -11.51 -19.01 24.35
CA LEU A 497 -10.50 -19.91 23.80
C LEU A 497 -10.86 -21.35 24.18
N SER A 498 -11.32 -22.15 23.21
CA SER A 498 -11.93 -23.45 23.47
C SER A 498 -11.02 -24.47 24.15
N ALA A 499 -9.72 -24.44 23.88
CA ALA A 499 -8.78 -25.42 24.43
C ALA A 499 -8.35 -25.10 25.88
N SER A 500 -8.33 -23.82 26.27
CA SER A 500 -7.93 -23.39 27.62
C SER A 500 -9.09 -22.93 28.49
N GLY A 501 -10.25 -22.65 27.92
CA GLY A 501 -11.40 -22.02 28.59
C GLY A 501 -11.18 -20.55 28.95
N ARG A 502 -10.04 -19.96 28.58
CA ARG A 502 -9.72 -18.55 28.87
C ARG A 502 -10.59 -17.62 28.03
N LYS A 503 -10.90 -16.46 28.60
CA LYS A 503 -11.49 -15.34 27.87
C LYS A 503 -10.42 -14.34 27.49
N VAL A 504 -10.44 -13.89 26.24
CA VAL A 504 -9.50 -12.89 25.74
C VAL A 504 -10.24 -11.73 25.08
N GLU A 505 -9.75 -10.53 25.30
CA GLU A 505 -10.23 -9.32 24.67
C GLU A 505 -9.45 -9.06 23.39
N VAL A 506 -10.14 -9.00 22.25
CA VAL A 506 -9.56 -8.68 20.96
C VAL A 506 -10.21 -7.42 20.38
N PRO A 507 -9.49 -6.53 19.69
CA PRO A 507 -10.12 -5.37 19.07
C PRO A 507 -11.15 -5.77 18.00
N PHE A 508 -12.29 -5.07 17.93
CA PHE A 508 -13.28 -5.16 16.85
C PHE A 508 -13.32 -3.84 16.07
N TRP A 509 -12.54 -3.76 15.00
CA TRP A 509 -12.28 -2.52 14.25
C TRP A 509 -12.55 -2.68 12.75
N ALA A 510 -13.32 -3.71 12.40
CA ALA A 510 -13.86 -3.91 11.06
C ALA A 510 -15.12 -3.06 10.88
N GLN A 511 -15.27 -2.41 9.72
CA GLN A 511 -16.54 -1.79 9.38
C GLN A 511 -17.55 -2.89 9.02
N LEU A 512 -18.65 -2.99 9.77
CA LEU A 512 -19.73 -3.94 9.45
C LEU A 512 -20.57 -3.43 8.28
N ALA A 513 -20.64 -4.23 7.22
CA ALA A 513 -21.55 -4.04 6.11
C ALA A 513 -22.57 -5.18 6.07
N LEU A 514 -23.85 -4.84 6.08
CA LEU A 514 -24.97 -5.77 5.95
C LEU A 514 -25.66 -5.51 4.62
N SER A 515 -25.99 -6.57 3.88
CA SER A 515 -26.72 -6.45 2.61
C SER A 515 -27.92 -7.40 2.63
N THR A 516 -29.08 -6.94 2.16
CA THR A 516 -30.29 -7.78 2.09
C THR A 516 -31.23 -7.37 0.96
N ASN A 517 -32.03 -8.34 0.50
CA ASN A 517 -33.14 -8.13 -0.43
C ASN A 517 -34.47 -7.80 0.26
N LEU A 518 -34.55 -7.98 1.58
CA LEU A 518 -35.76 -7.77 2.39
C LEU A 518 -35.80 -6.34 2.93
N LYS A 519 -36.97 -5.88 3.38
CA LYS A 519 -37.03 -4.58 4.06
C LYS A 519 -36.43 -4.72 5.47
N PRO A 520 -35.71 -3.70 5.99
CA PRO A 520 -35.11 -3.78 7.31
C PRO A 520 -36.10 -4.14 8.43
N ALA A 521 -37.32 -3.60 8.37
CA ALA A 521 -38.39 -3.87 9.34
C ALA A 521 -38.95 -5.30 9.29
N GLU A 522 -38.70 -6.05 8.21
CA GLU A 522 -39.06 -7.48 8.10
C GLU A 522 -38.01 -8.38 8.75
N LEU A 523 -36.80 -7.87 8.96
CA LEU A 523 -35.66 -8.61 9.51
C LEU A 523 -35.47 -8.37 11.00
N LEU A 524 -35.69 -7.14 11.45
CA LEU A 524 -35.27 -6.63 12.76
C LEU A 524 -36.28 -5.62 13.29
N ASP A 525 -36.43 -5.59 14.61
CA ASP A 525 -37.23 -4.56 15.29
C ASP A 525 -36.51 -3.20 15.32
N GLU A 526 -37.25 -2.17 15.76
CA GLU A 526 -36.76 -0.79 15.83
C GLU A 526 -35.53 -0.64 16.75
N ALA A 527 -35.41 -1.45 17.81
CA ALA A 527 -34.31 -1.35 18.76
C ALA A 527 -32.98 -1.77 18.11
N TYR A 528 -32.96 -2.85 17.32
CA TYR A 528 -31.78 -3.24 16.54
C TYR A 528 -31.49 -2.25 15.42
N LEU A 529 -32.52 -1.82 14.70
CA LEU A 529 -32.36 -0.88 13.59
C LEU A 529 -31.76 0.44 14.07
N ARG A 530 -32.10 0.92 15.27
CA ARG A 530 -31.51 2.14 15.85
C ARG A 530 -30.00 2.04 16.07
N ARG A 531 -29.46 0.84 16.32
CA ARG A 531 -28.03 0.60 16.54
C ARG A 531 -27.23 0.45 15.24
N LEU A 532 -27.91 0.22 14.12
CA LEU A 532 -27.28 0.23 12.79
C LEU A 532 -27.25 1.67 12.25
N ALA A 533 -26.06 2.25 12.12
CA ALA A 533 -25.90 3.69 11.91
C ALA A 533 -26.46 4.16 10.57
N TYR A 534 -26.00 3.59 9.45
CA TYR A 534 -26.41 4.01 8.12
C TYR A 534 -27.30 2.95 7.47
N LYS A 535 -28.44 3.38 6.95
CA LYS A 535 -29.38 2.54 6.20
C LYS A 535 -29.46 3.09 4.78
N VAL A 536 -28.96 2.33 3.82
CA VAL A 536 -28.82 2.76 2.43
C VAL A 536 -29.77 1.95 1.57
N LEU A 537 -30.86 2.59 1.13
CA LEU A 537 -31.74 2.01 0.12
C LEU A 537 -31.01 2.03 -1.23
N MET A 538 -30.97 0.89 -1.90
CA MET A 538 -30.55 0.75 -3.29
C MET A 538 -31.81 0.69 -4.17
N PRO A 539 -32.28 1.84 -4.69
CA PRO A 539 -33.50 1.90 -5.48
C PRO A 539 -33.30 1.25 -6.84
N ASP A 540 -34.41 1.06 -7.54
CA ASP A 540 -34.39 0.72 -8.97
C ASP A 540 -33.77 1.88 -9.77
N PRO A 541 -32.97 1.58 -10.81
CA PRO A 541 -32.38 2.62 -11.64
C PRO A 541 -33.47 3.38 -12.40
N THR A 542 -33.24 4.67 -12.66
CA THR A 542 -34.06 5.40 -13.65
C THR A 542 -33.79 4.86 -15.05
N TRP A 543 -34.64 5.20 -16.02
CA TRP A 543 -34.44 4.79 -17.41
C TRP A 543 -33.10 5.32 -17.98
N GLU A 544 -32.72 6.55 -17.62
CA GLU A 544 -31.45 7.15 -18.03
C GLU A 544 -30.26 6.40 -17.43
N MET A 545 -30.33 6.02 -16.15
CA MET A 545 -29.31 5.18 -15.51
C MET A 545 -29.24 3.81 -16.18
N TRP A 546 -30.38 3.17 -16.42
CA TRP A 546 -30.47 1.88 -17.09
C TRP A 546 -29.80 1.93 -18.47
N THR A 547 -30.07 2.97 -19.25
CA THR A 547 -29.47 3.19 -20.58
C THR A 547 -27.96 3.36 -20.49
N ARG A 548 -27.44 4.10 -19.51
CA ARG A 548 -25.98 4.22 -19.30
C ARG A 548 -25.33 2.88 -18.94
N ILE A 549 -26.00 2.05 -18.13
CA ILE A 549 -25.51 0.70 -17.82
C ILE A 549 -25.51 -0.14 -19.11
N PHE A 550 -26.60 -0.10 -19.88
CA PHE A 550 -26.73 -0.82 -21.14
C PHE A 550 -25.62 -0.48 -22.13
N GLU A 551 -25.39 0.80 -22.41
CA GLU A 551 -24.36 1.23 -23.37
C GLU A 551 -22.96 0.79 -22.95
N ARG A 552 -22.63 0.92 -21.66
CA ARG A 552 -21.35 0.46 -21.13
C ARG A 552 -21.15 -1.06 -21.30
N GLU A 553 -22.19 -1.85 -21.04
CA GLU A 553 -22.12 -3.30 -21.20
C GLU A 553 -22.13 -3.72 -22.69
N ARG A 554 -22.85 -2.98 -23.55
CA ARG A 554 -22.84 -3.16 -25.01
C ARG A 554 -21.43 -2.97 -25.57
N GLU A 555 -20.77 -1.88 -25.19
CA GLU A 555 -19.38 -1.60 -25.57
C GLU A 555 -18.44 -2.70 -25.07
N ARG A 556 -18.60 -3.13 -23.81
CA ARG A 556 -17.80 -4.24 -23.25
C ARG A 556 -17.94 -5.53 -24.05
N LEU A 557 -19.15 -5.82 -24.54
CA LEU A 557 -19.45 -7.01 -25.33
C LEU A 557 -19.20 -6.81 -26.84
N THR A 558 -18.73 -5.64 -27.26
CA THR A 558 -18.43 -5.29 -28.67
C THR A 558 -19.67 -5.43 -29.59
N ILE A 559 -20.87 -5.20 -29.06
CA ILE A 559 -22.12 -5.28 -29.84
C ILE A 559 -22.30 -3.95 -30.59
N PRO A 560 -22.55 -3.92 -31.91
CA PRO A 560 -22.77 -2.68 -32.66
C PRO A 560 -23.95 -1.86 -32.12
N PRO A 561 -23.86 -0.51 -32.11
CA PRO A 561 -24.97 0.34 -31.68
C PRO A 561 -26.13 0.31 -32.66
N ASP A 562 -27.36 0.41 -32.15
CA ASP A 562 -28.59 0.59 -32.93
C ASP A 562 -29.43 1.70 -32.26
N PRO A 563 -29.74 2.81 -32.96
CA PRO A 563 -30.52 3.92 -32.41
C PRO A 563 -31.94 3.54 -31.95
N THR A 564 -32.52 2.48 -32.50
CA THR A 564 -33.90 2.06 -32.25
C THR A 564 -34.03 1.05 -31.10
N ALA A 565 -32.92 0.41 -30.73
CA ALA A 565 -32.94 -0.71 -29.79
C ALA A 565 -33.39 -0.31 -28.38
N ILE A 566 -32.98 0.87 -27.89
CA ILE A 566 -33.36 1.34 -26.54
C ILE A 566 -34.87 1.56 -26.46
N ASP A 567 -35.48 2.19 -27.46
CA ASP A 567 -36.93 2.44 -27.49
C ASP A 567 -37.71 1.13 -27.60
N MET A 568 -37.24 0.18 -28.41
CA MET A 568 -37.81 -1.15 -28.50
C MET A 568 -37.74 -1.89 -27.15
N ILE A 569 -36.59 -1.90 -26.48
CA ILE A 569 -36.44 -2.51 -25.16
C ILE A 569 -37.36 -1.83 -24.14
N ARG A 570 -37.51 -0.50 -24.21
CA ARG A 570 -38.42 0.25 -23.35
C ARG A 570 -39.87 -0.23 -23.48
N GLN A 571 -40.31 -0.52 -24.71
CA GLN A 571 -41.64 -1.05 -24.98
C GLN A 571 -41.79 -2.47 -24.40
N LEU A 572 -40.78 -3.33 -24.58
CA LEU A 572 -40.78 -4.70 -24.03
C LEU A 572 -40.93 -4.75 -22.51
N TYR A 573 -40.39 -3.76 -21.80
CA TYR A 573 -40.56 -3.67 -20.35
C TYR A 573 -42.03 -3.59 -19.91
N GLY A 574 -42.91 -2.92 -20.67
CA GLY A 574 -44.35 -2.91 -20.40
C GLY A 574 -44.74 -2.51 -18.97
N GLY A 575 -43.97 -1.62 -18.33
CA GLY A 575 -44.18 -1.20 -16.93
C GLY A 575 -43.58 -2.11 -15.85
N ARG A 576 -42.84 -3.17 -16.23
CA ARG A 576 -42.07 -3.99 -15.28
C ARG A 576 -41.01 -3.13 -14.56
N PRO A 577 -40.68 -3.43 -13.29
CA PRO A 577 -39.62 -2.72 -12.57
C PRO A 577 -38.28 -2.84 -13.29
N LEU A 578 -37.58 -1.71 -13.40
CA LEU A 578 -36.19 -1.70 -13.86
C LEU A 578 -35.30 -2.28 -12.77
N ARG A 579 -34.29 -3.09 -13.13
CA ARG A 579 -33.23 -3.50 -12.21
C ARG A 579 -31.87 -3.22 -12.83
N GLY A 580 -30.88 -2.97 -11.99
CA GLY A 580 -29.51 -2.64 -12.42
C GLY A 580 -28.80 -3.76 -13.20
N ASN A 581 -29.17 -5.03 -13.00
CA ASN A 581 -28.62 -6.18 -13.70
C ASN A 581 -29.27 -6.46 -15.06
N HIS A 582 -30.53 -6.07 -15.26
CA HIS A 582 -31.27 -6.37 -16.48
C HIS A 582 -30.53 -5.98 -17.78
N PRO A 583 -29.84 -4.82 -17.92
CA PRO A 583 -29.11 -4.50 -19.14
C PRO A 583 -28.02 -5.52 -19.46
N ARG A 584 -27.25 -5.94 -18.46
CA ARG A 584 -26.19 -6.93 -18.63
C ARG A 584 -26.78 -8.27 -19.00
N ASP A 585 -27.75 -8.74 -18.22
CA ASP A 585 -28.34 -10.06 -18.39
C ASP A 585 -29.01 -10.17 -19.77
N LEU A 586 -29.67 -9.11 -20.24
CA LEU A 586 -30.28 -9.04 -21.57
C LEU A 586 -29.24 -9.14 -22.69
N LEU A 587 -28.15 -8.38 -22.60
CA LEU A 587 -27.08 -8.41 -23.59
C LEU A 587 -26.32 -9.75 -23.59
N GLU A 588 -26.10 -10.35 -22.43
CA GLU A 588 -25.50 -11.68 -22.32
C GLU A 588 -26.41 -12.75 -22.96
N ARG A 589 -27.73 -12.69 -22.70
CA ARG A 589 -28.69 -13.57 -23.40
C ARG A 589 -28.74 -13.32 -24.90
N LEU A 590 -28.58 -12.08 -25.35
CA LEU A 590 -28.50 -11.76 -26.78
C LEU A 590 -27.28 -12.41 -27.42
N VAL A 591 -26.12 -12.37 -26.77
CA VAL A 591 -24.90 -13.06 -27.22
C VAL A 591 -25.12 -14.57 -27.31
N ASP A 592 -25.72 -15.17 -26.27
CA ASP A 592 -26.00 -16.60 -26.25
C ASP A 592 -26.94 -17.02 -27.40
N VAL A 593 -28.04 -16.28 -27.60
CA VAL A 593 -29.00 -16.53 -28.68
C VAL A 593 -28.35 -16.36 -30.05
N SER A 594 -27.51 -15.34 -30.22
CA SER A 594 -26.79 -15.08 -31.47
C SER A 594 -25.84 -16.24 -31.80
N SER A 595 -25.08 -16.69 -30.80
CA SER A 595 -24.19 -17.84 -30.93
C SER A 595 -24.95 -19.12 -31.29
N ALA A 596 -26.08 -19.38 -30.63
CA ALA A 596 -26.91 -20.56 -30.92
C ALA A 596 -27.49 -20.55 -32.35
N ARG A 597 -27.72 -19.36 -32.91
CA ARG A 597 -28.21 -19.16 -34.28
C ARG A 597 -27.08 -19.06 -35.32
N GLY A 598 -25.82 -19.08 -34.91
CA GLY A 598 -24.67 -18.94 -35.81
C GLY A 598 -24.54 -17.54 -36.44
N VAL A 599 -25.08 -16.51 -35.80
CA VAL A 599 -25.03 -15.11 -36.28
C VAL A 599 -24.20 -14.24 -35.35
N GLN A 600 -23.73 -13.10 -35.85
CA GLN A 600 -23.02 -12.12 -35.02
C GLN A 600 -24.00 -11.41 -34.06
N PRO A 601 -23.59 -11.13 -32.81
CA PRO A 601 -24.40 -10.34 -31.88
C PRO A 601 -24.70 -8.94 -32.43
N GLN A 602 -25.97 -8.62 -32.57
CA GLN A 602 -26.46 -7.32 -33.02
C GLN A 602 -27.80 -7.00 -32.34
N LEU A 603 -28.11 -5.71 -32.20
CA LEU A 603 -29.33 -5.24 -31.54
C LEU A 603 -30.57 -5.28 -32.46
N SER A 604 -30.68 -6.30 -33.31
CA SER A 604 -31.86 -6.43 -34.18
C SER A 604 -33.10 -6.85 -33.38
N PRO A 605 -34.31 -6.46 -33.83
CA PRO A 605 -35.55 -6.82 -33.15
C PRO A 605 -35.69 -8.30 -32.82
N GLU A 606 -35.36 -9.18 -33.76
CA GLU A 606 -35.51 -10.63 -33.62
C GLU A 606 -34.56 -11.25 -32.59
N LEU A 607 -33.41 -10.63 -32.35
CA LEU A 607 -32.43 -11.10 -31.37
C LEU A 607 -32.73 -10.51 -29.99
N VAL A 608 -33.13 -9.25 -29.92
CA VAL A 608 -33.52 -8.60 -28.66
C VAL A 608 -34.77 -9.24 -28.09
N GLU A 609 -35.80 -9.49 -28.89
CA GLU A 609 -37.02 -10.18 -28.45
C GLU A 609 -36.71 -11.61 -27.98
N ALA A 610 -35.88 -12.34 -28.72
CA ALA A 610 -35.48 -13.69 -28.34
C ALA A 610 -34.69 -13.72 -27.02
N ALA A 611 -33.77 -12.78 -26.83
CA ALA A 611 -33.04 -12.62 -25.57
C ALA A 611 -33.99 -12.25 -24.43
N TRP A 612 -34.95 -11.36 -24.69
CA TRP A 612 -35.96 -10.93 -23.72
C TRP A 612 -36.82 -12.09 -23.25
N HIS A 613 -37.37 -12.90 -24.16
CA HIS A 613 -38.19 -14.06 -23.83
C HIS A 613 -37.40 -15.20 -23.14
N THR A 614 -36.08 -15.24 -23.34
CA THR A 614 -35.20 -16.17 -22.61
C THR A 614 -34.96 -15.70 -21.18
N LEU A 615 -34.80 -14.39 -20.99
CA LEU A 615 -34.49 -13.79 -19.69
C LEU A 615 -35.73 -13.68 -18.79
N PHE A 616 -36.86 -13.28 -19.38
CA PHE A 616 -38.08 -12.99 -18.66
C PHE A 616 -39.17 -13.98 -19.01
N VAL A 617 -39.74 -14.60 -17.97
CA VAL A 617 -40.94 -15.42 -18.14
C VAL A 617 -42.08 -14.53 -18.66
N ALA A 618 -42.76 -15.01 -19.70
CA ALA A 618 -43.97 -14.38 -20.20
C ALA A 618 -45.04 -14.46 -19.10
N ASN A 619 -45.73 -13.34 -18.86
CA ASN A 619 -46.90 -13.34 -17.97
C ASN A 619 -48.10 -13.92 -18.70
#